data_AF-J8PGS2-F1
#
_entry.id   AF-J8PGS2-F1
#
_cell.length_a   1.000
_cell.length_b   1.000
_cell.length_c   1.000
_cell.angle_alpha   90.00
_cell.angle_beta   90.00
_cell.angle_gamma   90.00
#
_symmetry.space_group_name_H-M   'P 1'
#
loop_
_entity.id
_entity.type
_entity.pdbx_description
1 polymer ?
#
loop_
_entity_poly.entity_id
_entity_poly.type
_entity_poly.pdbx_seq_one_letter_code
_entity_poly.pdbx_strand_id
1 'polypeptide(L)'
;MLGRIQNYATGLVSKANLLSSKAIYYGKVGAEISKQIYVKEGLQPPTVAQFKSVYSNLYKQSLNFVLKPTEILSCLKNVQKNNLLKYGAYGIQLVGFYSVGEVIGRRKLVGYRHH
;
A
#
# COMPACT_ATOMS: atom_id res chain seq x y z
N MET A 1 -19.70 -36.99 -37.14
CA MET A 1 -18.76 -35.88 -36.85
C MET A 1 -19.24 -34.96 -35.73
N LEU A 2 -20.54 -34.67 -35.61
CA LEU A 2 -21.12 -33.81 -34.57
C LEU A 2 -20.78 -34.21 -33.12
N GLY A 3 -20.82 -35.50 -32.78
CA GLY A 3 -20.48 -35.99 -31.43
C GLY A 3 -19.01 -35.75 -31.03
N ARG A 4 -18.06 -35.73 -31.98
CA ARG A 4 -16.66 -35.41 -31.68
C ARG A 4 -16.51 -33.93 -31.29
N ILE A 5 -17.17 -33.04 -32.03
CA ILE A 5 -17.19 -31.59 -31.74
C ILE A 5 -17.85 -31.33 -30.37
N GLN A 6 -18.95 -32.02 -30.07
CA GLN A 6 -19.62 -31.93 -28.77
C GLN A 6 -18.70 -32.37 -27.62
N ASN A 7 -17.91 -33.44 -27.80
CA ASN A 7 -16.94 -33.90 -26.81
C ASN A 7 -15.79 -32.91 -26.60
N TYR A 8 -15.26 -32.31 -27.68
CA TYR A 8 -14.24 -31.26 -27.57
C TYR A 8 -14.77 -30.01 -26.87
N ALA A 9 -15.98 -29.54 -27.22
CA ALA A 9 -16.62 -28.40 -26.56
C ALA A 9 -16.84 -28.66 -25.07
N THR A 10 -17.33 -29.86 -24.71
CA THR A 10 -17.54 -30.26 -23.31
C THR A 10 -16.23 -30.32 -22.53
N GLY A 11 -15.14 -30.78 -23.15
CA GLY A 11 -13.80 -30.79 -22.56
C GLY A 11 -13.20 -29.39 -22.34
N LEU A 12 -13.52 -28.42 -23.20
CA LEU A 12 -13.11 -27.02 -22.99
C LEU A 12 -13.90 -26.37 -21.85
N VAL A 13 -15.21 -26.58 -21.80
CA VAL A 13 -16.06 -26.07 -20.72
C VAL A 13 -15.63 -26.65 -19.37
N SER A 14 -15.31 -27.95 -19.30
CA SER A 14 -14.84 -28.55 -18.06
C SER A 14 -13.50 -27.96 -17.60
N LYS A 15 -12.54 -27.73 -18.52
CA LYS A 15 -11.28 -27.04 -18.21
C LYS A 15 -11.49 -25.61 -17.75
N ALA A 16 -12.38 -24.86 -18.41
CA ALA A 16 -12.72 -23.50 -18.02
C ALA A 16 -13.35 -23.46 -16.61
N ASN A 17 -14.25 -24.40 -16.30
CA ASN A 17 -14.84 -24.53 -14.96
C ASN A 17 -13.78 -24.87 -13.91
N LEU A 18 -12.83 -25.75 -14.21
CA LEU A 18 -11.72 -26.06 -13.31
C LEU A 18 -10.82 -24.85 -13.05
N LEU A 19 -10.48 -24.08 -14.09
CA LEU A 19 -9.67 -22.86 -13.94
C LEU A 19 -10.43 -21.79 -13.14
N SER A 20 -11.71 -21.59 -13.43
CA SER A 20 -12.58 -20.68 -12.70
C SER A 20 -12.65 -21.06 -11.21
N SER A 21 -12.91 -22.34 -10.91
CA SER A 21 -12.97 -22.82 -9.53
C SER A 21 -11.63 -22.66 -8.80
N LYS A 22 -10.50 -22.89 -9.48
CA LYS A 22 -9.16 -22.67 -8.90
C LYS A 22 -8.90 -21.18 -8.64
N ALA A 23 -9.23 -20.31 -9.60
CA ALA A 23 -9.06 -18.87 -9.44
C ALA A 23 -9.87 -18.32 -8.27
N ILE A 24 -11.13 -18.77 -8.13
CA ILE A 24 -11.99 -18.40 -6.99
C ILE A 24 -11.38 -18.90 -5.67
N TYR A 25 -10.91 -20.15 -5.63
CA TYR A 25 -10.30 -20.70 -4.41
C TYR A 25 -9.06 -19.92 -3.98
N TYR A 26 -8.10 -19.71 -4.90
CA TYR A 26 -6.89 -18.95 -4.58
C TYR A 26 -7.18 -17.48 -4.29
N GLY A 27 -8.18 -16.88 -4.95
CA GLY A 27 -8.66 -15.55 -4.63
C GLY A 27 -9.18 -15.43 -3.20
N LYS A 28 -9.98 -16.40 -2.73
CA LYS A 28 -10.47 -16.43 -1.35
C LYS A 28 -9.33 -16.60 -0.34
N VAL A 29 -8.41 -17.53 -0.58
CA VAL A 29 -7.24 -17.72 0.29
C VAL A 29 -6.40 -16.45 0.36
N GLY A 30 -6.13 -15.81 -0.79
CA GLY A 30 -5.41 -14.54 -0.86
C GLY A 30 -6.10 -13.42 -0.08
N ALA A 31 -7.45 -13.35 -0.15
CA ALA A 31 -8.23 -12.37 0.60
C ALA A 31 -8.14 -12.59 2.13
N GLU A 32 -8.24 -13.84 2.61
CA GLU A 32 -8.09 -14.14 4.04
C GLU A 32 -6.68 -13.82 4.56
N ILE A 33 -5.64 -14.14 3.78
CA ILE A 33 -4.26 -13.78 4.13
C ILE A 33 -4.10 -12.26 4.18
N SER A 34 -4.67 -11.55 3.20
CA SER A 34 -4.61 -10.09 3.14
C SER A 34 -5.29 -9.44 4.35
N LYS A 35 -6.41 -10.00 4.82
CA LYS A 35 -7.10 -9.55 6.05
C LYS A 35 -6.23 -9.74 7.29
N GLN A 36 -5.52 -10.85 7.41
CA GLN A 36 -4.60 -11.09 8.53
C GLN A 36 -3.44 -10.09 8.52
N ILE A 37 -2.86 -9.83 7.35
CA ILE A 37 -1.79 -8.83 7.20
C ILE A 37 -2.30 -7.44 7.56
N TYR A 38 -3.50 -7.06 7.09
CA TYR A 38 -4.09 -5.75 7.38
C TYR A 38 -4.18 -5.47 8.89
N VAL A 39 -4.59 -6.47 9.67
CA VAL A 39 -4.69 -6.35 11.13
C VAL A 39 -3.30 -6.41 11.79
N LYS A 40 -2.43 -7.35 11.39
CA LYS A 40 -1.11 -7.54 11.99
C LYS A 40 -0.16 -6.37 11.77
N GLU A 41 -0.16 -5.81 10.56
CA GLU A 41 0.65 -4.65 10.19
C GLU A 41 0.03 -3.33 10.65
N GLY A 42 -1.15 -3.37 11.30
CA GLY A 42 -1.80 -2.17 11.82
C GLY A 42 -2.16 -1.16 10.73
N LEU A 43 -2.56 -1.63 9.54
CA LEU A 43 -2.97 -0.78 8.41
C LEU A 43 -4.34 -0.10 8.62
N GLN A 44 -4.94 -0.28 9.79
CA GLN A 44 -6.15 0.44 10.20
C GLN A 44 -5.86 1.94 10.40
N PRO A 45 -6.79 2.82 10.01
CA PRO A 45 -6.65 4.23 10.29
C PRO A 45 -6.47 4.46 11.80
N PRO A 46 -5.46 5.24 12.21
CA PRO A 46 -5.23 5.48 13.63
C PRO A 46 -6.35 6.32 14.23
N THR A 47 -6.48 6.23 15.56
CA THR A 47 -7.49 6.99 16.31
C THR A 47 -7.17 8.49 16.31
N VAL A 48 -8.19 9.33 16.48
CA VAL A 48 -8.03 10.80 16.54
C VAL A 48 -7.07 11.20 17.68
N ALA A 49 -7.05 10.47 18.78
CA ALA A 49 -6.13 10.70 19.89
C ALA A 49 -4.67 10.48 19.49
N GLN A 50 -4.39 9.41 18.72
CA GLN A 50 -3.04 9.14 18.19
C GLN A 50 -2.60 10.22 17.20
N PHE A 51 -3.49 10.67 16.31
CA PHE A 51 -3.20 11.80 15.43
C PHE A 51 -2.83 13.06 16.19
N LYS A 52 -3.61 13.43 17.22
CA LYS A 52 -3.33 14.61 18.06
C LYS A 52 -1.98 14.48 18.76
N SER A 53 -1.66 13.30 19.29
CA SER A 53 -0.38 13.03 19.94
C SER A 53 0.79 13.26 18.97
N VAL A 54 0.75 12.63 17.80
CA VAL A 54 1.80 12.78 16.77
C VAL A 54 1.95 14.22 16.33
N TYR A 55 0.85 14.92 16.04
CA TYR A 55 0.87 16.32 15.64
C TYR A 55 1.52 17.21 16.73
N SER A 56 1.12 17.02 17.99
CA SER A 56 1.66 17.80 19.10
C SER A 56 3.16 17.54 19.34
N ASN A 57 3.60 16.29 19.15
CA ASN A 57 5.01 15.92 19.28
C ASN A 57 5.85 16.51 18.15
N LEU A 58 5.38 16.40 16.90
CA LEU A 58 6.03 17.01 15.74
C LEU A 58 6.13 18.52 15.89
N TYR A 59 5.06 19.17 16.35
CA TYR A 59 5.06 20.61 16.59
C TYR A 59 6.12 21.01 17.63
N LYS A 60 6.13 20.35 18.80
CA LYS A 60 7.15 20.59 19.84
C LYS A 60 8.57 20.33 19.32
N GLN A 61 8.76 19.26 18.56
CA GLN A 61 10.06 18.92 18.01
C GLN A 61 10.53 19.95 16.98
N SER A 62 9.63 20.46 16.14
CA SER A 62 9.91 21.56 15.20
C SER A 62 10.34 22.84 15.91
N LEU A 63 9.69 23.21 17.02
CA LEU A 63 10.10 24.36 17.83
C LEU A 63 11.48 24.14 18.45
N ASN A 64 11.72 22.96 19.03
CA ASN A 64 13.03 22.61 19.58
C ASN A 64 14.13 22.66 18.52
N PHE A 65 13.82 22.30 17.27
CA PHE A 65 14.78 22.40 16.17
C PHE A 65 15.15 23.85 15.85
N VAL A 66 14.19 24.78 15.87
CA VAL A 66 14.46 26.20 15.64
C VAL A 66 15.27 26.80 16.80
N LEU A 67 14.96 26.42 18.04
CA LEU A 67 15.62 26.96 19.23
C LEU A 67 17.05 26.44 19.45
N LYS A 68 17.40 25.26 18.91
CA LYS A 68 18.70 24.61 19.14
C LYS A 68 19.36 24.11 17.84
N PRO A 69 19.85 25.01 16.97
CA PRO A 69 20.41 24.63 15.66
C PRO A 69 21.75 23.85 15.76
N THR A 70 22.54 24.06 16.82
CA THR A 70 23.87 23.43 16.99
C THR A 70 23.80 21.94 17.31
N GLU A 71 22.78 21.51 18.05
CA GLU A 71 22.54 20.10 18.37
C GLU A 71 22.13 19.29 17.12
N ILE A 72 21.40 19.91 16.19
CA ILE A 72 20.98 19.28 14.93
C ILE A 72 22.15 19.05 13.99
N LEU A 73 23.04 20.04 13.84
CA LEU A 73 24.22 19.91 12.99
C LEU A 73 25.09 18.73 13.42
N SER A 74 25.18 18.52 14.73
CA SER A 74 25.91 17.39 15.32
C SER A 74 25.18 16.05 15.07
N CYS A 75 23.85 16.05 15.19
CA CYS A 75 23.01 14.89 14.87
C CYS A 75 23.12 14.49 13.39
N LEU A 76 22.99 15.44 12.46
CA LEU A 76 23.05 15.21 11.01
C LEU A 76 24.42 14.66 10.57
N LYS A 77 25.51 15.14 11.17
CA LYS A 77 26.87 14.63 10.89
C LYS A 77 27.06 13.18 11.35
N ASN A 78 26.28 12.72 12.33
CA ASN A 78 26.39 11.38 12.91
C ASN A 78 25.25 10.45 12.43
N VAL A 79 24.56 10.78 11.33
CA VAL A 79 23.50 9.93 10.80
C VAL A 79 24.08 8.66 10.18
N GLN A 80 23.70 7.53 10.74
CA GLN A 80 24.06 6.21 10.23
C GLN A 80 23.39 5.93 8.88
N LYS A 81 24.12 5.35 7.92
CA LYS A 81 23.63 5.04 6.56
C LYS A 81 22.32 4.22 6.55
N ASN A 82 22.17 3.30 7.51
CA ASN A 82 20.95 2.48 7.65
C ASN A 82 19.71 3.31 7.98
N ASN A 83 19.86 4.37 8.79
CA ASN A 83 18.77 5.27 9.13
C ASN A 83 18.35 6.09 7.91
N LEU A 84 19.32 6.57 7.13
CA LEU A 84 19.04 7.31 5.90
C LEU A 84 18.26 6.45 4.90
N LEU A 85 18.65 5.18 4.71
CA LEU A 85 17.94 4.27 3.82
C LEU A 85 16.51 4.01 4.31
N LYS A 86 16.32 3.83 5.62
CA LYS A 86 15.00 3.63 6.24
C LYS A 86 14.09 4.84 6.05
N TYR A 87 14.57 6.04 6.35
CA TYR A 87 13.79 7.27 6.16
C TYR A 87 13.55 7.57 4.68
N GLY A 88 14.50 7.25 3.80
CA GLY A 88 14.32 7.33 2.36
C GLY A 88 13.20 6.40 1.87
N ALA A 89 13.18 5.16 2.34
CA ALA A 89 12.10 4.21 2.03
C ALA A 89 10.73 4.73 2.50
N TYR A 90 10.65 5.33 3.70
CA TYR A 90 9.41 5.97 4.17
C TYR A 90 9.01 7.17 3.31
N GLY A 91 9.96 7.98 2.85
CA GLY A 91 9.68 9.07 1.92
C GLY A 91 9.03 8.57 0.62
N ILE A 92 9.58 7.50 0.05
CA ILE A 92 9.01 6.86 -1.16
C ILE A 92 7.60 6.33 -0.88
N GLN A 93 7.37 5.69 0.27
CA GLN A 93 6.05 5.20 0.65
C GLN A 93 5.03 6.33 0.77
N LEU A 94 5.40 7.47 1.37
CA LEU A 94 4.51 8.64 1.49
C LEU A 94 4.13 9.21 0.11
N VAL A 95 5.08 9.30 -0.81
CA VAL A 95 4.82 9.70 -2.21
C VAL A 95 3.89 8.71 -2.91
N GLY A 96 4.08 7.41 -2.65
CA GLY A 96 3.20 6.35 -3.12
C GLY A 96 1.76 6.53 -2.61
N PHE A 97 1.57 6.71 -1.31
CA PHE A 97 0.25 6.92 -0.72
C PHE A 97 -0.43 8.21 -1.21
N TYR A 98 0.33 9.29 -1.36
CA TYR A 98 -0.17 10.54 -1.95
C TYR A 98 -0.71 10.29 -3.37
N SER A 99 0.06 9.58 -4.20
CA SER A 99 -0.33 9.25 -5.57
C SER A 99 -1.58 8.37 -5.64
N VAL A 100 -1.69 7.37 -4.75
CA VAL A 100 -2.89 6.54 -4.61
C VAL A 100 -4.10 7.39 -4.21
N GLY A 101 -3.91 8.33 -3.27
CA GLY A 101 -4.94 9.30 -2.88
C GLY A 101 -5.41 10.16 -4.05
N GLU A 102 -4.51 10.66 -4.88
CA GLU A 102 -4.89 11.39 -6.09
C GLU A 102 -5.66 10.52 -7.10
N VAL A 103 -5.26 9.26 -7.28
CA VAL A 103 -5.96 8.31 -8.15
C VAL A 103 -7.39 8.07 -7.67
N ILE A 104 -7.59 7.88 -6.37
CA ILE A 104 -8.91 7.70 -5.75
C ILE A 104 -9.74 8.99 -5.87
N GLY A 105 -9.14 10.14 -5.56
CA GLY A 105 -9.81 11.45 -5.64
C GLY A 105 -10.25 11.80 -7.06
N ARG A 106 -9.41 11.52 -8.06
CA ARG A 106 -9.71 11.74 -9.48
C ARG A 106 -10.54 10.62 -10.11
N ARG A 107 -10.66 9.46 -9.45
CA ARG A 107 -11.30 8.23 -9.96
C ARG A 107 -10.78 7.79 -11.34
N LYS A 108 -9.50 8.05 -11.60
CA LYS A 108 -8.83 7.74 -12.88
C LYS A 108 -7.44 7.18 -12.59
N LEU A 109 -7.15 6.03 -13.21
CA LEU A 109 -5.85 5.37 -13.10
C LEU A 109 -4.78 6.04 -13.97
N VAL A 110 -5.14 6.53 -15.16
CA VAL A 110 -4.21 7.13 -16.11
C VAL A 110 -4.81 8.39 -16.71
N GLY A 111 -4.15 9.52 -16.47
CA GLY A 111 -4.41 10.80 -17.14
C GLY A 111 -5.82 11.37 -16.99
N TYR A 112 -6.02 12.56 -17.54
CA TYR A 112 -7.35 13.02 -17.89
C TYR A 112 -7.64 12.56 -19.32
N ARG A 113 -8.92 12.32 -19.63
CA ARG A 113 -9.31 12.04 -21.00
C ARG A 113 -9.10 13.35 -21.74
N HIS A 114 -8.02 13.45 -22.53
CA HIS A 114 -7.85 14.54 -23.47
C HIS A 114 -9.03 14.46 -24.46
N HIS A 115 -9.70 15.58 -24.64
CA HIS A 115 -10.54 15.81 -25.83
C HIS A 115 -9.64 15.77 -27.06
#